data_AF-A0A7X4HHR2-F1
#
_entry.id   AF-A0A7X4HHR2-F1
#
_cell.length_a   1.000
_cell.length_b   1.000
_cell.length_c   1.000
_cell.angle_alpha   90.00
_cell.angle_beta   90.00
_cell.angle_gamma   90.00
#
_symmetry.space_group_name_H-M   'P 1'
#
loop_
_entity.id
_entity.type
_entity.pdbx_description
1 polymer ?
#
loop_
_entity_poly.entity_id
_entity_poly.type
_entity_poly.pdbx_seq_one_letter_code
_entity_poly.pdbx_strand_id
1 'polypeptide(L)'
;RTDLPQPQMQSAIVVGPEGEEVHCDEMGRVKIRFPGTRAQDHTDRDLAGTTNDEYDSAWIRVASNWAGNGPGHQSQCGTLGLPRIGSEVLVAFLGGDPDKPVIVGQLYNQEGLPPALSTMDGLPGNKHLSGIKSREIKGGRANQLRLDDTTGQISAQLASDHGNSQLNLGFLTQPKSLGYGEPRGQGAELRSDQKVAVRGAEGVLITAAAGTGIKGQFVEREELTRISEGLQKIADQLSKLAVQHAADEENGPALKQLVEKLKQFDEGTSPIVAISGPAGLVIGSTQNIALEAVTDIDIVSAEATHLSSGGVMTTRAAKGVSLFANQGGMKLTAAAGKVSLQAQDDQLEVLAQKVLDIISNTDWINLKAKQGVRINGGGTEIELSASGIKGYTSSNFEMHAAKHQFKSSQDKPLKFPGDVKQHEICIPCLLIAASAHSPFAKSN
;
A
#
# COMPACT_ATOMS: atom_id res chain seq x y z
N ARG A 1 59.67 -21.82 44.66
CA ARG A 1 58.33 -21.65 44.05
C ARG A 1 57.51 -20.95 45.11
N THR A 2 57.34 -19.64 44.99
CA THR A 2 56.59 -18.86 45.98
C THR A 2 55.12 -19.03 45.59
N ASP A 3 54.31 -19.64 46.46
CA ASP A 3 52.86 -19.67 46.27
C ASP A 3 52.35 -18.24 46.47
N LEU A 4 52.17 -17.53 45.36
CA LEU A 4 51.48 -16.25 45.37
C LEU A 4 49.97 -16.50 45.51
N PRO A 5 49.26 -15.67 46.28
CA PRO A 5 47.82 -15.81 46.45
C PRO A 5 47.11 -15.67 45.10
N GLN A 6 46.06 -16.46 44.88
CA GLN A 6 45.26 -16.36 43.67
C GLN A 6 44.59 -14.98 43.61
N PRO A 7 44.78 -14.23 42.50
CA PRO A 7 44.12 -12.95 42.28
C PRO A 7 42.60 -13.17 42.28
N GLN A 8 41.92 -12.43 43.15
CA GLN A 8 40.48 -12.42 43.19
C GLN A 8 39.92 -11.63 41.99
N MET A 9 38.64 -11.83 41.69
CA MET A 9 37.95 -11.02 40.69
C MET A 9 38.02 -9.53 41.09
N GLN A 10 38.29 -8.67 40.10
CA GLN A 10 38.40 -7.22 40.31
C GLN A 10 37.51 -6.48 39.33
N SER A 11 37.07 -5.28 39.74
CA SER A 11 36.45 -4.33 38.84
C SER A 11 37.52 -3.49 38.12
N ALA A 12 37.25 -3.16 36.86
CA ALA A 12 38.06 -2.26 36.05
C ALA A 12 37.18 -1.36 35.18
N ILE A 13 37.75 -0.26 34.70
CA ILE A 13 37.08 0.67 33.78
C ILE A 13 37.68 0.49 32.39
N VAL A 14 36.85 0.42 31.36
CA VAL A 14 37.30 0.36 29.97
C VAL A 14 37.87 1.71 29.55
N VAL A 15 39.04 1.71 28.92
CA VAL A 15 39.79 2.91 28.52
C VAL A 15 40.17 2.85 27.04
N GLY A 16 40.52 4.00 26.48
CA GLY A 16 40.95 4.14 25.10
C GLY A 16 41.33 5.58 24.76
N PRO A 17 41.55 5.90 23.48
CA PRO A 17 41.93 7.24 23.04
C PRO A 17 40.91 8.30 23.42
N GLU A 18 41.38 9.53 23.63
CA GLU A 18 40.52 10.68 23.90
C GLU A 18 39.51 10.91 22.75
N GLY A 19 38.25 11.15 23.10
CA GLY A 19 37.18 11.41 22.13
C GLY A 19 36.59 10.16 21.45
N GLU A 20 37.07 8.96 21.78
CA GLU A 20 36.45 7.71 21.33
C GLU A 20 35.43 7.16 22.33
N GLU A 21 34.37 6.51 21.82
CA GLU A 21 33.38 5.79 22.65
C GLU A 21 33.61 4.27 22.65
N VAL A 22 34.23 3.73 21.60
CA VAL A 22 34.49 2.29 21.42
C VAL A 22 35.91 2.12 20.92
N HIS A 23 36.72 1.34 21.63
CA HIS A 23 38.09 1.05 21.26
C HIS A 23 38.38 -0.45 21.45
N CYS A 24 38.55 -1.17 20.34
CA CYS A 24 38.84 -2.59 20.34
C CYS A 24 39.80 -2.97 19.21
N ASP A 25 40.39 -4.17 19.31
CA ASP A 25 41.14 -4.78 18.22
C ASP A 25 40.28 -5.70 17.34
N GLU A 26 40.89 -6.38 16.36
CA GLU A 26 40.24 -7.31 15.42
C GLU A 26 39.50 -8.47 16.09
N MET A 27 39.86 -8.81 17.33
CA MET A 27 39.24 -9.88 18.12
C MET A 27 38.16 -9.37 19.08
N GLY A 28 37.86 -8.06 19.07
CA GLY A 28 36.93 -7.43 20.00
C GLY A 28 37.47 -7.35 21.43
N ARG A 29 38.78 -7.41 21.62
CA ARG A 29 39.42 -7.17 22.92
C ARG A 29 39.43 -5.68 23.21
N VAL A 30 39.33 -5.31 24.48
CA VAL A 30 39.35 -3.91 24.94
C VAL A 30 40.51 -3.67 25.88
N LYS A 31 40.83 -2.40 26.15
CA LYS A 31 41.79 -2.00 27.18
C LYS A 31 41.05 -1.52 28.43
N ILE A 32 41.66 -1.71 29.60
CA ILE A 32 41.07 -1.38 30.89
C ILE A 32 42.07 -0.70 31.82
N ARG A 33 41.56 -0.05 32.86
CA ARG A 33 42.33 0.42 34.01
C ARG A 33 41.70 -0.04 35.32
N PHE A 34 42.50 -0.66 36.19
CA PHE A 34 42.07 -1.04 37.53
C PHE A 34 42.02 0.20 38.45
N PRO A 35 40.96 0.44 39.25
CA PRO A 35 40.87 1.63 40.11
C PRO A 35 41.92 1.73 41.21
N GLY A 36 42.53 0.62 41.61
CA GLY A 36 43.49 0.57 42.71
C GLY A 36 44.91 0.98 42.35
N THR A 37 45.22 1.24 41.08
CA THR A 37 46.57 1.62 40.63
C THR A 37 46.86 3.09 40.93
N ARG A 38 48.02 3.38 41.50
CA ARG A 38 48.42 4.75 41.89
C ARG A 38 49.54 5.23 41.01
N ALA A 39 49.43 6.46 40.49
CA ALA A 39 50.44 7.04 39.58
C ALA A 39 51.87 7.00 40.16
N GLN A 40 52.01 7.21 41.47
CA GLN A 40 53.30 7.16 42.18
C GLN A 40 54.00 5.80 42.09
N ASP A 41 53.25 4.69 41.92
CA ASP A 41 53.78 3.33 41.86
C ASP A 41 54.12 2.93 40.40
N HIS A 42 53.93 3.84 39.44
CA HIS A 42 54.05 3.60 37.99
C HIS A 42 54.98 4.63 37.30
N THR A 43 55.75 5.41 38.06
CA THR A 43 56.66 6.44 37.51
C THR A 43 57.80 5.88 36.67
N ASP A 44 58.19 4.62 36.89
CA ASP A 44 59.20 3.88 36.13
C ASP A 44 58.68 3.35 34.78
N ARG A 45 57.37 3.51 34.51
CA ARG A 45 56.67 2.93 33.35
C ARG A 45 55.82 3.96 32.61
N ASP A 46 56.27 5.22 32.58
CA ASP A 46 55.56 6.34 31.95
C ASP A 46 54.09 6.46 32.39
N LEU A 47 53.81 6.11 33.66
CA LEU A 47 52.47 6.13 34.27
C LEU A 47 51.45 5.11 33.69
N ALA A 48 51.89 4.19 32.82
CA ALA A 48 51.03 3.18 32.22
C ALA A 48 50.29 2.35 33.29
N GLY A 49 48.97 2.35 33.24
CA GLY A 49 48.06 1.73 34.20
C GLY A 49 47.34 2.74 35.09
N THR A 50 47.57 4.04 34.91
CA THR A 50 47.04 5.13 35.74
C THR A 50 46.59 6.37 34.96
N THR A 51 46.75 6.41 33.64
CA THR A 51 46.51 7.61 32.80
C THR A 51 45.08 7.71 32.28
N ASN A 52 44.29 6.64 32.38
CA ASN A 52 42.94 6.47 31.82
C ASN A 52 42.91 6.54 30.28
N ASP A 53 44.01 6.15 29.62
CA ASP A 53 44.12 6.13 28.16
C ASP A 53 44.41 4.72 27.62
N GLU A 54 44.65 4.61 26.31
CA GLU A 54 44.94 3.35 25.64
C GLU A 54 46.28 2.70 26.05
N TYR A 55 47.12 3.33 26.86
CA TYR A 55 48.40 2.75 27.28
C TYR A 55 48.30 2.00 28.62
N ASP A 56 47.13 2.03 29.27
CA ASP A 56 46.94 1.47 30.62
C ASP A 56 46.92 -0.05 30.71
N SER A 57 46.62 -0.76 29.63
CA SER A 57 46.67 -2.23 29.61
C SER A 57 46.95 -2.82 28.24
N ALA A 58 47.32 -4.10 28.24
CA ALA A 58 47.23 -4.92 27.05
C ALA A 58 45.77 -5.11 26.60
N TRP A 59 45.58 -5.71 25.43
CA TRP A 59 44.26 -6.12 24.92
C TRP A 59 43.68 -7.29 25.71
N ILE A 60 42.52 -7.09 26.33
CA ILE A 60 41.85 -8.06 27.19
C ILE A 60 40.60 -8.60 26.53
N ARG A 61 40.44 -9.93 26.57
CA ARG A 61 39.29 -10.63 26.00
C ARG A 61 38.02 -10.35 26.82
N VAL A 62 36.92 -10.17 26.10
CA VAL A 62 35.57 -10.02 26.65
C VAL A 62 34.81 -11.33 26.46
N ALA A 63 34.28 -11.89 27.56
CA ALA A 63 33.39 -13.02 27.49
C ALA A 63 32.05 -12.60 26.87
N SER A 64 31.57 -13.39 25.92
CA SER A 64 30.23 -13.23 25.33
C SER A 64 29.29 -14.29 25.90
N ASN A 65 28.02 -13.94 26.05
CA ASN A 65 26.96 -14.86 26.44
C ASN A 65 26.63 -15.89 25.33
N TRP A 66 27.04 -15.63 24.08
CA TRP A 66 26.97 -16.57 22.98
C TRP A 66 28.13 -16.34 22.02
N ALA A 67 29.13 -17.22 22.05
CA ALA A 67 30.27 -17.22 21.13
C ALA A 67 30.25 -18.47 20.25
N GLY A 68 30.39 -18.29 18.94
CA GLY A 68 30.28 -19.37 17.96
C GLY A 68 31.55 -20.16 17.69
N ASN A 69 31.44 -21.05 16.71
CA ASN A 69 32.42 -22.08 16.36
C ASN A 69 32.59 -22.26 14.84
N GLY A 70 32.25 -21.23 14.05
CA GLY A 70 32.31 -21.28 12.58
C GLY A 70 33.65 -20.78 12.01
N PRO A 71 33.96 -21.08 10.73
CA PRO A 71 35.18 -20.61 10.10
C PRO A 71 35.07 -19.14 9.66
N GLY A 72 35.86 -18.27 10.30
CA GLY A 72 35.95 -16.84 9.98
C GLY A 72 34.74 -16.01 10.41
N HIS A 73 34.86 -14.69 10.33
CA HIS A 73 33.87 -13.75 10.87
C HIS A 73 32.47 -13.87 10.25
N GLN A 74 32.37 -14.23 8.96
CA GLN A 74 31.09 -14.29 8.21
C GLN A 74 30.27 -15.57 8.46
N SER A 75 30.89 -16.62 9.03
CA SER A 75 30.21 -17.90 9.32
C SER A 75 30.07 -18.16 10.82
N GLN A 76 30.29 -17.14 11.65
CA GLN A 76 30.27 -17.23 13.11
C GLN A 76 28.85 -17.02 13.64
N CYS A 77 28.41 -17.83 14.61
CA CYS A 77 27.22 -17.53 15.41
C CYS A 77 27.60 -16.76 16.67
N GLY A 78 26.68 -15.99 17.26
CA GLY A 78 26.90 -15.35 18.54
C GLY A 78 26.32 -13.96 18.71
N THR A 79 26.63 -13.36 19.86
CA THR A 79 26.34 -11.96 20.21
C THR A 79 27.65 -11.18 20.32
N LEU A 80 27.65 -9.96 19.79
CA LEU A 80 28.78 -9.05 19.89
C LEU A 80 28.31 -7.74 20.52
N GLY A 81 28.67 -7.54 21.79
CA GLY A 81 28.47 -6.29 22.52
C GLY A 81 29.79 -5.88 23.14
N LEU A 82 30.43 -4.85 22.57
CA LEU A 82 31.68 -4.35 23.09
C LEU A 82 31.43 -3.39 24.26
N PRO A 83 32.10 -3.58 25.41
CA PRO A 83 32.12 -2.57 26.47
C PRO A 83 32.64 -1.24 25.91
N ARG A 84 31.91 -0.15 26.16
CA ARG A 84 32.32 1.20 25.76
C ARG A 84 33.35 1.75 26.73
N ILE A 85 34.18 2.69 26.28
CA ILE A 85 35.05 3.47 27.16
C ILE A 85 34.21 4.08 28.29
N GLY A 86 34.69 3.95 29.52
CA GLY A 86 33.98 4.32 30.76
C GLY A 86 33.09 3.23 31.36
N SER A 87 32.85 2.11 30.66
CA SER A 87 32.07 1.00 31.24
C SER A 87 32.85 0.31 32.37
N GLU A 88 32.16 0.01 33.46
CA GLU A 88 32.70 -0.85 34.51
C GLU A 88 32.57 -2.33 34.11
N VAL A 89 33.67 -3.06 34.24
CA VAL A 89 33.77 -4.48 33.86
C VAL A 89 34.31 -5.31 35.02
N LEU A 90 33.86 -6.56 35.09
CA LEU A 90 34.39 -7.57 36.01
C LEU A 90 35.48 -8.38 35.33
N VAL A 91 36.65 -8.44 35.94
CA VAL A 91 37.83 -9.14 35.41
C VAL A 91 38.14 -10.35 36.27
N ALA A 92 38.15 -11.52 35.64
CA ALA A 92 38.64 -12.77 36.22
C ALA A 92 40.02 -13.12 35.61
N PHE A 93 40.76 -13.98 36.31
CA PHE A 93 42.13 -14.35 35.95
C PHE A 93 42.21 -15.87 35.71
N LEU A 94 42.52 -16.27 34.48
CA LEU A 94 42.48 -17.69 34.08
C LEU A 94 43.51 -18.50 34.86
N GLY A 95 43.05 -19.51 35.61
CA GLY A 95 43.93 -20.34 36.45
C GLY A 95 44.53 -19.59 37.65
N GLY A 96 44.00 -18.42 38.00
CA GLY A 96 44.57 -17.55 39.04
C GLY A 96 45.87 -16.87 38.60
N ASP A 97 46.06 -16.67 37.29
CA ASP A 97 47.24 -16.01 36.74
C ASP A 97 46.93 -14.53 36.43
N PRO A 98 47.52 -13.55 37.17
CA PRO A 98 47.33 -12.12 36.92
C PRO A 98 47.62 -11.68 35.48
N ASP A 99 48.49 -12.40 34.77
CA ASP A 99 48.87 -12.09 33.39
C ASP A 99 47.85 -12.59 32.36
N LYS A 100 46.79 -13.28 32.80
CA LYS A 100 45.72 -13.81 31.93
C LYS A 100 44.34 -13.28 32.31
N PRO A 101 44.13 -11.95 32.29
CA PRO A 101 42.82 -11.36 32.56
C PRO A 101 41.82 -11.69 31.46
N VAL A 102 40.56 -11.86 31.85
CA VAL A 102 39.39 -12.00 30.99
C VAL A 102 38.26 -11.22 31.63
N ILE A 103 37.59 -10.37 30.85
CA ILE A 103 36.37 -9.70 31.27
C ILE A 103 35.23 -10.72 31.22
N VAL A 104 34.53 -10.91 32.33
CA VAL A 104 33.44 -11.90 32.49
C VAL A 104 32.05 -11.28 32.58
N GLY A 105 31.97 -9.95 32.71
CA GLY A 105 30.71 -9.23 32.81
C GLY A 105 30.90 -7.73 32.90
N GLN A 106 29.78 -7.01 32.91
CA GLN A 106 29.72 -5.55 33.06
C GLN A 106 28.81 -5.20 34.23
N LEU A 107 29.09 -4.08 34.88
CA LEU A 107 28.30 -3.57 36.00
C LEU A 107 27.76 -2.17 35.69
N TYR A 108 26.56 -1.93 36.18
CA TYR A 108 26.08 -0.57 36.39
C TYR A 108 26.58 -0.04 37.72
N ASN A 109 26.86 1.26 37.79
CA ASN A 109 27.36 1.93 38.99
C ASN A 109 26.75 3.34 39.11
N GLN A 110 27.34 4.21 39.94
CA GLN A 110 26.83 5.56 40.17
C GLN A 110 26.92 6.48 38.95
N GLU A 111 27.80 6.17 37.99
CA GLU A 111 28.00 6.93 36.75
C GLU A 111 27.28 6.25 35.57
N GLY A 112 27.46 4.93 35.41
CA GLY A 112 26.77 4.09 34.43
C GLY A 112 25.50 3.48 35.01
N LEU A 113 24.39 4.22 34.98
CA LEU A 113 23.09 3.72 35.45
C LEU A 113 22.47 2.70 34.47
N PRO A 114 21.58 1.80 34.96
CA PRO A 114 20.80 0.94 34.07
C PRO A 114 19.98 1.75 33.05
N PRO A 115 19.84 1.29 31.79
CA PRO A 115 19.11 2.02 30.77
C PRO A 115 17.61 2.07 31.09
N ALA A 116 17.00 3.25 30.94
CA ALA A 116 15.55 3.37 30.98
C ALA A 116 14.93 2.83 29.68
N LEU A 117 14.00 1.88 29.82
CA LEU A 117 13.22 1.26 28.72
C LEU A 117 11.89 1.97 28.45
N SER A 118 11.66 3.09 29.13
CA SER A 118 10.61 4.07 28.88
C SER A 118 11.27 5.44 28.75
N THR A 119 10.64 6.35 27.99
CA THR A 119 11.11 7.73 27.85
C THR A 119 10.74 8.62 29.03
N MET A 120 9.84 8.15 29.92
CA MET A 120 9.39 8.92 31.09
C MET A 120 10.22 8.63 32.34
N ASP A 121 10.38 7.35 32.71
CA ASP A 121 11.08 6.93 33.93
C ASP A 121 11.91 5.65 33.74
N GLY A 122 12.89 5.44 34.63
CA GLY A 122 13.68 4.22 34.74
C GLY A 122 13.29 3.31 35.91
N LEU A 123 14.28 2.58 36.43
CA LEU A 123 14.14 1.79 37.66
C LEU A 123 14.10 2.71 38.90
N PRO A 124 13.39 2.32 39.98
CA PRO A 124 12.59 1.10 40.13
C PRO A 124 11.16 1.21 39.59
N GLY A 125 10.74 2.39 39.11
CA GLY A 125 9.37 2.66 38.68
C GLY A 125 8.88 1.69 37.60
N ASN A 126 9.71 1.43 36.59
CA ASN A 126 9.38 0.57 35.45
C ASN A 126 10.00 -0.84 35.54
N LYS A 127 10.03 -1.44 36.74
CA LYS A 127 10.64 -2.76 37.01
C LYS A 127 10.06 -3.95 36.22
N HIS A 128 8.89 -3.80 35.61
CA HIS A 128 8.27 -4.84 34.76
C HIS A 128 8.74 -4.76 33.29
N LEU A 129 9.56 -3.76 32.94
CA LEU A 129 10.16 -3.65 31.62
C LEU A 129 11.52 -4.36 31.60
N SER A 130 11.75 -5.16 30.56
CA SER A 130 13.03 -5.82 30.30
C SER A 130 13.41 -5.69 28.82
N GLY A 131 14.68 -5.87 28.48
CA GLY A 131 15.13 -5.84 27.08
C GLY A 131 16.50 -5.24 26.86
N ILE A 132 16.75 -4.81 25.63
CA ILE A 132 18.02 -4.30 25.12
C ILE A 132 17.80 -2.88 24.61
N LYS A 133 18.62 -1.93 25.07
CA LYS A 133 18.66 -0.57 24.55
C LYS A 133 20.09 -0.21 24.17
N SER A 134 20.29 0.12 22.91
CA SER A 134 21.55 0.67 22.41
C SER A 134 21.53 2.20 22.45
N ARG A 135 22.71 2.81 22.32
CA ARG A 135 22.86 4.26 22.12
C ARG A 135 23.68 4.48 20.84
N GLU A 136 23.31 5.45 20.04
CA GLU A 136 24.08 5.90 18.90
C GLU A 136 25.51 6.28 19.34
N ILE A 137 26.50 5.98 18.50
CA ILE A 137 27.89 6.37 18.76
C ILE A 137 28.05 7.84 18.38
N LYS A 138 28.57 8.66 19.29
CA LYS A 138 28.73 10.11 19.11
C LYS A 138 27.37 10.79 18.78
N GLY A 139 26.27 10.26 19.33
CA GLY A 139 24.90 10.71 19.08
C GLY A 139 23.94 10.41 20.24
N GLY A 140 22.69 10.85 20.10
CA GLY A 140 21.68 10.78 21.17
C GLY A 140 20.56 9.75 20.97
N ARG A 141 20.51 9.09 19.80
CA ARG A 141 19.42 8.16 19.44
C ARG A 141 19.67 6.77 19.97
N ALA A 142 18.64 5.93 19.97
CA ALA A 142 18.68 4.56 20.42
C ALA A 142 17.94 3.60 19.48
N ASN A 143 18.33 2.33 19.54
CA ASN A 143 17.47 1.21 19.15
C ASN A 143 17.11 0.43 20.40
N GLN A 144 15.89 -0.06 20.46
CA GLN A 144 15.33 -0.72 21.63
C GLN A 144 14.57 -1.99 21.24
N LEU A 145 14.89 -3.10 21.89
CA LEU A 145 14.01 -4.26 22.03
C LEU A 145 13.48 -4.23 23.47
N ARG A 146 12.18 -4.17 23.67
CA ARG A 146 11.56 -4.10 25.01
C ARG A 146 10.45 -5.14 25.14
N LEU A 147 10.41 -5.80 26.28
CA LEU A 147 9.33 -6.64 26.75
C LEU A 147 8.71 -5.97 27.99
N ASP A 148 7.38 -5.93 28.04
CA ASP A 148 6.62 -5.48 29.21
C ASP A 148 5.87 -6.67 29.79
N ASP A 149 6.21 -7.07 31.02
CA ASP A 149 5.60 -8.18 31.74
C ASP A 149 4.55 -7.70 32.75
N THR A 150 4.06 -6.46 32.62
CA THR A 150 2.98 -5.95 33.46
C THR A 150 1.74 -6.83 33.31
N THR A 151 1.21 -7.33 34.42
CA THR A 151 0.04 -8.23 34.46
C THR A 151 -1.14 -7.66 33.67
N GLY A 152 -1.66 -8.45 32.72
CA GLY A 152 -2.78 -8.05 31.86
C GLY A 152 -2.43 -7.03 30.76
N GLN A 153 -1.16 -6.63 30.65
CA GLN A 153 -0.69 -5.62 29.71
C GLN A 153 0.60 -6.06 28.99
N ILE A 154 0.76 -7.36 28.75
CA ILE A 154 1.97 -7.86 28.12
C ILE A 154 2.17 -7.25 26.73
N SER A 155 3.39 -6.82 26.44
CA SER A 155 3.73 -6.27 25.13
C SER A 155 5.18 -6.48 24.76
N ALA A 156 5.47 -6.44 23.46
CA ALA A 156 6.81 -6.44 22.91
C ALA A 156 6.97 -5.26 21.94
N GLN A 157 8.16 -4.66 21.92
CA GLN A 157 8.50 -3.55 21.04
C GLN A 157 9.89 -3.74 20.44
N LEU A 158 10.00 -3.56 19.13
CA LEU A 158 11.24 -3.25 18.45
C LEU A 158 11.15 -1.82 17.91
N ALA A 159 12.02 -0.92 18.37
CA ALA A 159 11.95 0.50 18.07
C ALA A 159 13.32 1.06 17.68
N SER A 160 13.30 2.04 16.77
CA SER A 160 14.41 2.92 16.46
C SER A 160 13.94 4.38 16.56
N ASP A 161 14.71 5.22 17.25
CA ASP A 161 14.45 6.66 17.27
C ASP A 161 14.60 7.28 15.87
N HIS A 162 15.26 6.58 14.93
CA HIS A 162 15.32 6.99 13.54
C HIS A 162 13.94 6.90 12.88
N GLY A 163 13.33 8.07 12.64
CA GLY A 163 12.00 8.16 12.05
C GLY A 163 10.89 7.59 12.94
N ASN A 164 11.11 7.47 14.25
CA ASN A 164 10.16 6.84 15.19
C ASN A 164 9.63 5.50 14.66
N SER A 165 10.52 4.68 14.10
CA SER A 165 10.18 3.45 13.40
C SER A 165 10.02 2.31 14.41
N GLN A 166 8.83 1.70 14.47
CA GLN A 166 8.48 0.76 15.53
C GLN A 166 7.62 -0.40 15.01
N LEU A 167 7.90 -1.59 15.54
CA LEU A 167 6.98 -2.72 15.59
C LEU A 167 6.55 -2.91 17.04
N ASN A 168 5.26 -2.75 17.31
CA ASN A 168 4.66 -2.89 18.64
C ASN A 168 3.64 -4.02 18.63
N LEU A 169 3.70 -4.93 19.60
CA LEU A 169 2.87 -6.14 19.70
C LEU A 169 2.23 -6.25 21.09
N GLY A 170 0.98 -6.69 21.16
CA GLY A 170 0.25 -6.94 22.41
C GLY A 170 -0.54 -5.73 22.91
N PHE A 171 -0.47 -5.44 24.20
CA PHE A 171 -1.17 -4.34 24.85
C PHE A 171 -0.37 -3.04 24.74
N LEU A 172 -0.80 -2.12 23.88
CA LEU A 172 -0.05 -0.91 23.56
C LEU A 172 -0.43 0.21 24.52
N THR A 173 0.58 0.82 25.14
CA THR A 173 0.44 1.97 26.05
C THR A 173 1.25 3.16 25.57
N GLN A 174 0.92 4.35 26.09
CA GLN A 174 1.84 5.48 26.14
C GLN A 174 3.08 5.13 27.00
N PRO A 175 4.21 5.87 26.86
CA PRO A 175 5.40 5.62 27.67
C PRO A 175 5.09 5.54 29.16
N LYS A 176 5.58 4.49 29.82
CA LYS A 176 5.25 4.21 31.21
C LYS A 176 6.03 5.08 32.20
N SER A 177 5.35 5.58 33.22
CA SER A 177 5.91 6.19 34.42
C SER A 177 5.40 5.39 35.63
N LEU A 178 6.30 5.02 36.54
CA LEU A 178 5.98 4.20 37.72
C LEU A 178 5.16 2.92 37.39
N GLY A 179 5.44 2.28 36.25
CA GLY A 179 4.77 1.05 35.81
C GLY A 179 3.41 1.25 35.13
N TYR A 180 2.93 2.50 35.06
CA TYR A 180 1.65 2.87 34.45
C TYR A 180 1.86 3.65 33.15
N GLY A 181 1.03 3.37 32.15
CA GLY A 181 0.93 4.16 30.93
C GLY A 181 -0.48 4.02 30.37
N GLU A 182 -1.04 5.12 29.87
CA GLU A 182 -2.40 5.14 29.31
C GLU A 182 -2.52 4.17 28.12
N PRO A 183 -3.55 3.32 28.06
CA PRO A 183 -3.79 2.44 26.91
C PRO A 183 -3.99 3.25 25.62
N ARG A 184 -3.38 2.78 24.53
CA ARG A 184 -3.54 3.40 23.19
C ARG A 184 -4.00 2.43 22.11
N GLY A 185 -3.99 1.13 22.36
CA GLY A 185 -4.43 0.11 21.41
C GLY A 185 -4.07 -1.31 21.84
N GLN A 186 -4.56 -2.30 21.09
CA GLN A 186 -4.22 -3.71 21.26
C GLN A 186 -4.03 -4.36 19.89
N GLY A 187 -3.09 -5.29 19.76
CA GLY A 187 -2.81 -6.02 18.53
C GLY A 187 -1.38 -5.85 18.05
N ALA A 188 -1.20 -5.56 16.77
CA ALA A 188 0.10 -5.28 16.17
C ALA A 188 0.08 -3.92 15.46
N GLU A 189 1.13 -3.13 15.64
CA GLU A 189 1.33 -1.85 14.98
C GLU A 189 2.71 -1.80 14.36
N LEU A 190 2.76 -1.54 13.05
CA LEU A 190 3.96 -1.10 12.34
C LEU A 190 3.82 0.39 12.05
N ARG A 191 4.72 1.20 12.59
CA ARG A 191 4.70 2.66 12.45
C ARG A 191 6.07 3.19 12.02
N SER A 192 6.07 4.22 11.18
CA SER A 192 7.23 5.08 10.95
C SER A 192 6.75 6.47 10.54
N ASP A 193 7.48 7.51 10.94
CA ASP A 193 7.33 8.87 10.39
C ASP A 193 8.06 8.99 9.03
N GLN A 194 8.79 7.95 8.61
CA GLN A 194 9.39 7.80 7.29
C GLN A 194 8.60 6.79 6.43
N LYS A 195 9.15 6.47 5.26
CA LYS A 195 8.53 5.53 4.31
C LYS A 195 8.50 4.11 4.90
N VAL A 196 7.37 3.43 4.73
CA VAL A 196 7.21 1.99 5.02
C VAL A 196 6.98 1.25 3.72
N ALA A 197 7.72 0.16 3.51
CA ALA A 197 7.52 -0.73 2.38
C ALA A 197 7.13 -2.13 2.89
N VAL A 198 6.01 -2.65 2.39
CA VAL A 198 5.60 -4.05 2.57
C VAL A 198 5.76 -4.72 1.21
N ARG A 199 6.64 -5.72 1.13
CA ARG A 199 6.97 -6.41 -0.13
C ARG A 199 7.03 -7.91 0.10
N GLY A 200 6.12 -8.64 -0.54
CA GLY A 200 6.20 -10.09 -0.72
C GLY A 200 6.34 -10.40 -2.20
N ALA A 201 7.51 -10.86 -2.63
CA ALA A 201 7.76 -11.18 -4.04
C ALA A 201 6.88 -12.34 -4.56
N GLU A 202 6.39 -13.18 -3.65
CA GLU A 202 5.49 -14.30 -3.93
C GLU A 202 4.01 -13.94 -3.76
N GLY A 203 3.71 -12.72 -3.30
CA GLY A 203 2.34 -12.23 -3.03
C GLY A 203 2.24 -11.46 -1.70
N VAL A 204 1.18 -10.67 -1.55
CA VAL A 204 0.82 -10.00 -0.29
C VAL A 204 -0.68 -10.17 -0.01
N LEU A 205 -1.05 -10.70 1.15
CA LEU A 205 -2.43 -10.78 1.62
C LEU A 205 -2.64 -9.81 2.79
N ILE A 206 -3.62 -8.92 2.67
CA ILE A 206 -4.05 -7.98 3.71
C ILE A 206 -5.51 -8.29 4.03
N THR A 207 -5.79 -8.84 5.21
CA THR A 207 -7.13 -9.33 5.56
C THR A 207 -7.53 -8.99 6.98
N ALA A 208 -8.81 -8.68 7.18
CA ALA A 208 -9.46 -8.60 8.48
C ALA A 208 -10.24 -9.87 8.85
N ALA A 209 -10.13 -10.93 8.04
CA ALA A 209 -10.72 -12.23 8.37
C ALA A 209 -10.03 -12.84 9.60
N ALA A 210 -10.82 -13.45 10.46
CA ALA A 210 -10.28 -14.26 11.56
C ALA A 210 -9.55 -15.46 10.94
N GLY A 211 -8.25 -15.58 11.21
CA GLY A 211 -7.54 -16.83 10.97
C GLY A 211 -8.16 -17.91 11.84
N THR A 212 -8.45 -19.08 11.26
CA THR A 212 -9.10 -20.17 12.01
C THR A 212 -8.18 -20.79 13.04
N GLY A 213 -6.86 -20.54 12.95
CA GLY A 213 -5.86 -21.07 13.86
C GLY A 213 -5.72 -22.60 13.81
N ILE A 214 -6.47 -23.27 12.93
CA ILE A 214 -6.52 -24.72 12.78
C ILE A 214 -5.86 -25.06 11.44
N LYS A 215 -4.63 -25.59 11.53
CA LYS A 215 -3.85 -26.24 10.46
C LYS A 215 -3.84 -25.54 9.07
N GLY A 216 -2.79 -24.74 8.85
CA GLY A 216 -1.81 -25.12 7.83
C GLY A 216 -1.56 -24.18 6.66
N GLN A 217 -2.23 -23.03 6.55
CA GLN A 217 -1.94 -22.07 5.47
C GLN A 217 -1.67 -20.68 6.05
N PHE A 218 -0.48 -20.16 5.79
CA PHE A 218 -0.08 -18.81 6.22
C PHE A 218 -0.96 -17.71 5.57
N VAL A 219 -1.62 -18.01 4.45
CA VAL A 219 -2.39 -17.10 3.59
C VAL A 219 -3.85 -17.56 3.43
N GLU A 220 -4.50 -17.94 4.54
CA GLU A 220 -5.92 -18.29 4.60
C GLU A 220 -6.82 -17.22 3.94
N ARG A 221 -7.59 -17.60 2.91
CA ARG A 221 -8.37 -16.67 2.08
C ARG A 221 -9.63 -17.28 1.45
N GLU A 222 -10.14 -18.39 2.00
CA GLU A 222 -11.26 -19.15 1.43
C GLU A 222 -12.48 -18.27 1.13
N GLU A 223 -12.83 -17.36 2.03
CA GLU A 223 -13.92 -16.41 1.83
C GLU A 223 -13.69 -15.48 0.63
N LEU A 224 -12.49 -14.90 0.51
CA LEU A 224 -12.13 -14.02 -0.60
C LEU A 224 -12.16 -14.78 -1.94
N THR A 225 -11.61 -16.00 -1.97
CA THR A 225 -11.66 -16.87 -3.15
C THR A 225 -13.09 -17.17 -3.57
N ARG A 226 -13.94 -17.60 -2.63
CA ARG A 226 -15.35 -17.94 -2.88
C ARG A 226 -16.14 -16.75 -3.43
N ILE A 227 -15.96 -15.55 -2.86
CA ILE A 227 -16.62 -14.33 -3.35
C ILE A 227 -16.12 -13.98 -4.76
N SER A 228 -14.81 -14.05 -4.98
CA SER A 228 -14.19 -13.72 -6.27
C SER A 228 -14.68 -14.65 -7.39
N GLU A 229 -14.78 -15.95 -7.12
CA GLU A 229 -15.38 -16.92 -8.07
C GLU A 229 -16.85 -16.63 -8.36
N GLY A 230 -17.63 -16.26 -7.35
CA GLY A 230 -19.04 -15.90 -7.50
C GLY A 230 -19.22 -14.68 -8.40
N LEU A 231 -18.46 -13.61 -8.12
CA LEU A 231 -18.50 -12.37 -8.91
C LEU A 231 -17.98 -12.60 -10.34
N GLN A 232 -16.93 -13.41 -10.52
CA GLN A 232 -16.47 -13.80 -11.85
C GLN A 232 -17.59 -14.46 -12.66
N LYS A 233 -18.35 -15.39 -12.06
CA LYS A 233 -19.49 -16.04 -12.74
C LYS A 233 -20.59 -15.05 -13.13
N ILE A 234 -20.87 -14.06 -12.28
CA ILE A 234 -21.84 -12.99 -12.61
C ILE A 234 -21.37 -12.19 -13.82
N ALA A 235 -20.09 -11.78 -13.83
CA ALA A 235 -19.49 -11.06 -14.96
C ALA A 235 -19.56 -11.89 -16.27
N ASP A 236 -19.19 -13.18 -16.20
CA ASP A 236 -19.24 -14.10 -17.35
C ASP A 236 -20.67 -14.27 -17.89
N GLN A 237 -21.67 -14.38 -17.00
CA GLN A 237 -23.08 -14.51 -17.40
C GLN A 237 -23.62 -13.23 -18.06
N LEU A 238 -23.30 -12.05 -17.50
CA LEU A 238 -23.70 -10.77 -18.08
C LEU A 238 -23.03 -10.54 -19.45
N SER A 239 -21.75 -10.89 -19.59
CA SER A 239 -21.04 -10.81 -20.87
C SER A 239 -21.71 -11.69 -21.94
N LYS A 240 -22.06 -12.95 -21.62
CA LYS A 240 -22.77 -13.84 -22.57
C LYS A 240 -24.12 -13.27 -23.02
N LEU A 241 -24.87 -12.66 -22.11
CA LEU A 241 -26.14 -12.03 -22.44
C LEU A 241 -25.94 -10.78 -23.31
N ALA A 242 -24.91 -9.98 -23.04
CA ALA A 242 -24.57 -8.82 -23.86
C ALA A 242 -24.11 -9.23 -25.28
N VAL A 243 -23.32 -10.28 -25.42
CA VAL A 243 -22.98 -10.87 -26.73
C VAL A 243 -24.24 -11.27 -27.49
N GLN A 244 -25.16 -11.98 -26.82
CA GLN A 244 -26.39 -12.48 -27.45
C GLN A 244 -27.38 -11.37 -27.84
N HIS A 245 -27.52 -10.34 -27.00
CA HIS A 245 -28.60 -9.35 -27.12
C HIS A 245 -28.16 -7.95 -27.58
N ALA A 246 -26.90 -7.60 -27.41
CA ALA A 246 -26.32 -6.30 -27.78
C ALA A 246 -25.21 -6.41 -28.84
N ALA A 247 -24.86 -7.63 -29.28
CA ALA A 247 -23.74 -7.89 -30.19
C ALA A 247 -22.40 -7.35 -29.67
N ASP A 248 -22.24 -7.32 -28.34
CA ASP A 248 -20.97 -6.99 -27.69
C ASP A 248 -19.91 -8.08 -27.93
N GLU A 249 -18.64 -7.73 -27.69
CA GLU A 249 -17.55 -8.69 -27.60
C GLU A 249 -17.59 -9.45 -26.26
N GLU A 250 -17.15 -10.71 -26.25
CA GLU A 250 -17.00 -11.47 -25.00
C GLU A 250 -15.86 -10.87 -24.17
N ASN A 251 -16.02 -10.85 -22.84
CA ASN A 251 -14.97 -10.40 -21.95
C ASN A 251 -13.69 -11.23 -22.12
N GLY A 252 -12.54 -10.57 -22.02
CA GLY A 252 -11.24 -11.23 -22.02
C GLY A 252 -11.04 -12.15 -20.80
N PRO A 253 -10.00 -13.00 -20.82
CA PRO A 253 -9.76 -13.97 -19.74
C PRO A 253 -9.14 -13.37 -18.47
N ALA A 254 -8.87 -12.05 -18.42
CA ALA A 254 -8.05 -11.43 -17.39
C ALA A 254 -8.61 -11.61 -15.97
N LEU A 255 -9.91 -11.33 -15.77
CA LEU A 255 -10.57 -11.53 -14.47
C LEU A 255 -10.45 -12.98 -14.00
N LYS A 256 -10.75 -13.94 -14.88
CA LYS A 256 -10.63 -15.37 -14.60
C LYS A 256 -9.20 -15.77 -14.23
N GLN A 257 -8.20 -15.25 -14.94
CA GLN A 257 -6.79 -15.50 -14.65
C GLN A 257 -6.37 -14.89 -13.29
N LEU A 258 -6.88 -13.71 -12.94
CA LEU A 258 -6.62 -13.08 -11.64
C LEU A 258 -7.23 -13.90 -10.49
N VAL A 259 -8.47 -14.36 -10.65
CA VAL A 259 -9.14 -15.24 -9.69
C VAL A 259 -8.40 -16.57 -9.54
N GLU A 260 -7.84 -17.12 -10.63
CA GLU A 260 -7.03 -18.35 -10.56
C GLU A 260 -5.70 -18.14 -9.80
N LYS A 261 -5.00 -17.03 -10.03
CA LYS A 261 -3.81 -16.66 -9.25
C LYS A 261 -4.13 -16.51 -7.76
N LEU A 262 -5.31 -15.94 -7.45
CA LEU A 262 -5.78 -15.88 -6.08
C LEU A 262 -6.01 -17.29 -5.51
N LYS A 263 -6.54 -18.25 -6.27
CA LYS A 263 -6.67 -19.64 -5.78
C LYS A 263 -5.33 -20.30 -5.52
N GLN A 264 -4.35 -20.07 -6.39
CA GLN A 264 -3.01 -20.67 -6.34
C GLN A 264 -2.01 -19.86 -5.51
N PHE A 265 -2.48 -18.99 -4.61
CA PHE A 265 -1.61 -18.11 -3.82
C PHE A 265 -0.61 -18.86 -2.91
N ASP A 266 -0.91 -20.10 -2.49
CA ASP A 266 0.02 -20.96 -1.75
C ASP A 266 1.01 -21.72 -2.66
N GLU A 267 0.72 -21.77 -3.97
CA GLU A 267 1.42 -22.60 -4.95
C GLU A 267 2.32 -21.73 -5.83
N GLY A 268 3.56 -21.52 -5.40
CA GLY A 268 4.58 -20.82 -6.20
C GLY A 268 4.44 -19.29 -6.20
N THR A 269 5.03 -18.66 -7.21
CA THR A 269 5.10 -17.19 -7.30
C THR A 269 3.80 -16.63 -7.90
N SER A 270 2.89 -16.18 -7.03
CA SER A 270 1.68 -15.45 -7.42
C SER A 270 1.79 -14.00 -6.93
N PRO A 271 2.55 -13.12 -7.63
CA PRO A 271 2.88 -11.77 -7.17
C PRO A 271 1.68 -10.80 -7.29
N ILE A 272 0.61 -11.10 -6.58
CA ILE A 272 -0.60 -10.28 -6.48
C ILE A 272 -0.73 -9.73 -5.06
N VAL A 273 -1.41 -8.59 -4.94
CA VAL A 273 -1.84 -8.04 -3.66
C VAL A 273 -3.33 -8.33 -3.51
N ALA A 274 -3.68 -9.18 -2.55
CA ALA A 274 -5.06 -9.53 -2.23
C ALA A 274 -5.48 -8.78 -0.95
N ILE A 275 -6.62 -8.08 -1.00
CA ILE A 275 -7.15 -7.32 0.12
C ILE A 275 -8.59 -7.76 0.40
N SER A 276 -8.91 -8.07 1.66
CA SER A 276 -10.27 -8.47 2.05
C SER A 276 -10.66 -7.98 3.44
N GLY A 277 -11.96 -7.73 3.61
CA GLY A 277 -12.57 -7.40 4.88
C GLY A 277 -13.97 -8.01 4.94
N PRO A 278 -14.24 -9.00 5.81
CA PRO A 278 -15.56 -9.65 5.87
C PRO A 278 -16.71 -8.69 6.20
N ALA A 279 -16.41 -7.56 6.85
CA ALA A 279 -17.36 -6.49 7.17
C ALA A 279 -17.28 -5.28 6.23
N GLY A 280 -16.57 -5.39 5.10
CA GLY A 280 -16.40 -4.35 4.10
C GLY A 280 -14.97 -3.80 3.98
N LEU A 281 -14.76 -2.97 2.96
CA LEU A 281 -13.51 -2.28 2.66
C LEU A 281 -13.81 -0.80 2.37
N VAL A 282 -13.04 0.11 2.97
CA VAL A 282 -13.13 1.55 2.72
C VAL A 282 -11.81 2.03 2.13
N ILE A 283 -11.87 2.67 0.96
CA ILE A 283 -10.73 3.32 0.31
C ILE A 283 -11.07 4.82 0.23
N GLY A 284 -10.34 5.64 0.99
CA GLY A 284 -10.59 7.07 1.10
C GLY A 284 -9.33 7.91 0.88
N SER A 285 -9.51 9.11 0.33
CA SER A 285 -8.45 10.10 0.13
C SER A 285 -9.03 11.49 0.35
N THR A 286 -8.25 12.40 0.93
CA THR A 286 -8.58 13.84 0.96
C THR A 286 -8.25 14.55 -0.35
N GLN A 287 -7.62 13.82 -1.29
CA GLN A 287 -7.30 14.25 -2.64
C GLN A 287 -7.84 13.23 -3.65
N ASN A 288 -7.19 13.07 -4.79
CA ASN A 288 -7.62 12.12 -5.82
C ASN A 288 -7.39 10.66 -5.41
N ILE A 289 -8.16 9.76 -6.04
CA ILE A 289 -7.94 8.31 -6.09
C ILE A 289 -7.77 7.97 -7.57
N ALA A 290 -6.72 7.21 -7.91
CA ALA A 290 -6.50 6.70 -9.26
C ALA A 290 -6.54 5.17 -9.22
N LEU A 291 -7.28 4.57 -10.16
CA LEU A 291 -7.35 3.13 -10.39
C LEU A 291 -6.91 2.89 -11.84
N GLU A 292 -5.80 2.18 -12.03
CA GLU A 292 -5.12 2.07 -13.31
C GLU A 292 -4.66 0.63 -13.54
N ALA A 293 -4.84 0.13 -14.77
CA ALA A 293 -4.34 -1.16 -15.21
C ALA A 293 -3.90 -1.06 -16.68
N VAL A 294 -2.86 -1.82 -17.05
CA VAL A 294 -2.42 -1.95 -18.46
C VAL A 294 -3.40 -2.81 -19.27
N THR A 295 -4.08 -3.73 -18.60
CA THR A 295 -5.11 -4.59 -19.19
C THR A 295 -6.49 -4.09 -18.82
N ASP A 296 -7.11 -4.65 -17.78
CA ASP A 296 -8.53 -4.50 -17.50
C ASP A 296 -8.75 -3.98 -16.06
N ILE A 297 -9.82 -3.22 -15.87
CA ILE A 297 -10.34 -2.83 -14.56
C ILE A 297 -11.77 -3.40 -14.44
N ASP A 298 -11.94 -4.41 -13.60
CA ASP A 298 -13.23 -5.04 -13.33
C ASP A 298 -13.87 -4.48 -12.06
N ILE A 299 -15.08 -3.93 -12.18
CA ILE A 299 -15.90 -3.48 -11.04
C ILE A 299 -17.17 -4.34 -11.03
N VAL A 300 -17.23 -5.30 -10.11
CA VAL A 300 -18.32 -6.30 -10.06
C VAL A 300 -18.97 -6.31 -8.68
N SER A 301 -20.30 -6.24 -8.65
CA SER A 301 -21.11 -6.36 -7.43
C SER A 301 -22.17 -7.45 -7.60
N ALA A 302 -22.46 -8.20 -6.55
CA ALA A 302 -23.55 -9.18 -6.57
C ALA A 302 -24.94 -8.54 -6.53
N GLU A 303 -25.05 -7.33 -5.97
CA GLU A 303 -26.30 -6.57 -5.88
C GLU A 303 -26.21 -5.29 -6.72
N ALA A 304 -26.08 -4.13 -6.09
CA ALA A 304 -26.05 -2.84 -6.77
C ALA A 304 -24.63 -2.26 -6.86
N THR A 305 -24.31 -1.68 -8.01
CA THR A 305 -23.16 -0.78 -8.19
C THR A 305 -23.68 0.66 -8.25
N HIS A 306 -23.22 1.50 -7.32
CA HIS A 306 -23.55 2.92 -7.28
C HIS A 306 -22.36 3.76 -7.68
N LEU A 307 -22.49 4.52 -8.76
CA LEU A 307 -21.51 5.53 -9.19
C LEU A 307 -22.14 6.91 -9.00
N SER A 308 -21.54 7.73 -8.15
CA SER A 308 -22.03 9.08 -7.82
C SER A 308 -20.90 10.09 -7.85
N SER A 309 -21.18 11.29 -8.36
CA SER A 309 -20.24 12.42 -8.38
C SER A 309 -20.94 13.67 -7.86
N GLY A 310 -20.29 14.42 -6.97
CA GLY A 310 -20.76 15.74 -6.57
C GLY A 310 -20.52 16.80 -7.66
N GLY A 311 -19.69 16.49 -8.66
CA GLY A 311 -19.40 17.34 -9.82
C GLY A 311 -19.81 16.67 -11.12
N VAL A 312 -18.97 16.79 -12.14
CA VAL A 312 -19.21 16.16 -13.45
C VAL A 312 -18.76 14.70 -13.44
N MET A 313 -19.53 13.81 -14.07
CA MET A 313 -19.12 12.44 -14.39
C MET A 313 -18.83 12.34 -15.89
N THR A 314 -17.64 11.88 -16.27
CA THR A 314 -17.27 11.70 -17.68
C THR A 314 -16.79 10.28 -17.94
N THR A 315 -17.35 9.63 -18.96
CA THR A 315 -16.91 8.33 -19.46
C THR A 315 -16.35 8.51 -20.87
N ARG A 316 -15.12 8.05 -21.10
CA ARG A 316 -14.45 8.14 -22.41
C ARG A 316 -13.79 6.80 -22.70
N ALA A 317 -13.99 6.30 -23.92
CA ALA A 317 -13.34 5.10 -24.42
C ALA A 317 -12.84 5.39 -25.83
N ALA A 318 -11.69 4.81 -26.19
CA ALA A 318 -11.06 5.07 -27.48
C ALA A 318 -11.61 4.21 -28.62
N LYS A 319 -12.31 3.11 -28.28
CA LYS A 319 -12.95 2.21 -29.26
C LYS A 319 -14.48 2.27 -29.21
N GLY A 320 -15.06 2.17 -28.02
CA GLY A 320 -16.52 2.20 -27.87
C GLY A 320 -16.97 2.16 -26.41
N VAL A 321 -18.23 2.52 -26.19
CA VAL A 321 -18.92 2.43 -24.90
C VAL A 321 -20.17 1.58 -25.10
N SER A 322 -20.27 0.44 -24.40
CA SER A 322 -21.48 -0.37 -24.33
C SER A 322 -22.15 -0.20 -22.96
N LEU A 323 -23.48 -0.08 -22.96
CA LEU A 323 -24.32 -0.05 -21.76
C LEU A 323 -25.44 -1.08 -21.94
N PHE A 324 -25.37 -2.15 -21.18
CA PHE A 324 -26.32 -3.27 -21.27
C PHE A 324 -27.09 -3.45 -19.97
N ALA A 325 -28.42 -3.61 -20.09
CA ALA A 325 -29.29 -3.96 -18.99
C ALA A 325 -30.13 -5.17 -19.39
N ASN A 326 -29.89 -6.32 -18.76
CA ASN A 326 -30.62 -7.56 -19.06
C ASN A 326 -32.10 -7.48 -18.67
N GLN A 327 -32.39 -6.83 -17.53
CA GLN A 327 -33.73 -6.65 -16.98
C GLN A 327 -33.83 -5.27 -16.33
N GLY A 328 -35.06 -4.77 -16.11
CA GLY A 328 -35.32 -3.48 -15.46
C GLY A 328 -35.27 -2.26 -16.39
N GLY A 329 -34.68 -2.40 -17.59
CA GLY A 329 -34.59 -1.35 -18.60
C GLY A 329 -33.50 -0.30 -18.30
N MET A 330 -33.45 0.76 -19.12
CA MET A 330 -32.50 1.86 -18.98
C MET A 330 -33.23 3.19 -18.82
N LYS A 331 -32.70 4.06 -17.95
CA LYS A 331 -33.20 5.42 -17.75
C LYS A 331 -32.06 6.43 -17.90
N LEU A 332 -32.15 7.27 -18.93
CA LEU A 332 -31.24 8.41 -19.13
C LEU A 332 -32.04 9.69 -18.96
N THR A 333 -31.79 10.44 -17.89
CA THR A 333 -32.59 11.63 -17.54
C THR A 333 -31.68 12.78 -17.13
N ALA A 334 -31.83 13.92 -17.80
CA ALA A 334 -31.34 15.20 -17.31
C ALA A 334 -32.51 15.92 -16.63
N ALA A 335 -32.43 16.15 -15.32
CA ALA A 335 -33.46 16.90 -14.59
C ALA A 335 -33.56 18.36 -15.06
N ALA A 336 -32.41 18.92 -15.47
CA ALA A 336 -32.30 20.21 -16.14
C ALA A 336 -31.15 20.15 -17.14
N GLY A 337 -31.18 21.03 -18.15
CA GLY A 337 -30.17 21.07 -19.20
C GLY A 337 -30.50 20.17 -20.40
N LYS A 338 -29.69 20.30 -21.46
CA LYS A 338 -29.89 19.63 -22.74
C LYS A 338 -29.37 18.19 -22.71
N VAL A 339 -30.17 17.23 -23.17
CA VAL A 339 -29.68 15.91 -23.59
C VAL A 339 -29.25 15.98 -25.05
N SER A 340 -28.06 15.47 -25.37
CA SER A 340 -27.51 15.44 -26.72
C SER A 340 -27.00 14.04 -27.05
N LEU A 341 -27.55 13.45 -28.12
CA LEU A 341 -27.12 12.17 -28.68
C LEU A 341 -26.65 12.43 -30.11
N GLN A 342 -25.43 12.01 -30.45
CA GLN A 342 -24.82 12.28 -31.75
C GLN A 342 -23.97 11.08 -32.17
N ALA A 343 -24.19 10.61 -33.39
CA ALA A 343 -23.21 9.83 -34.14
C ALA A 343 -22.57 10.79 -35.16
N GLN A 344 -21.31 11.15 -34.96
CA GLN A 344 -20.69 12.28 -35.68
C GLN A 344 -20.19 11.91 -37.09
N ASP A 345 -19.93 10.63 -37.33
CA ASP A 345 -19.46 10.10 -38.63
C ASP A 345 -20.13 8.76 -38.97
N ASP A 346 -21.18 8.38 -38.23
CA ASP A 346 -21.88 7.12 -38.47
C ASP A 346 -23.39 7.26 -38.17
N GLN A 347 -24.13 6.18 -38.32
CA GLN A 347 -25.55 6.09 -38.09
C GLN A 347 -25.90 6.22 -36.60
N LEU A 348 -26.94 7.00 -36.32
CA LEU A 348 -27.67 6.91 -35.05
C LEU A 348 -28.91 6.02 -35.28
N GLU A 349 -28.94 4.86 -34.63
CA GLU A 349 -30.09 3.95 -34.64
C GLU A 349 -30.85 4.01 -33.31
N VAL A 350 -32.19 4.10 -33.38
CA VAL A 350 -33.08 4.01 -32.23
C VAL A 350 -34.16 2.98 -32.54
N LEU A 351 -34.09 1.83 -31.89
CA LEU A 351 -34.98 0.69 -32.12
C LEU A 351 -35.83 0.40 -30.88
N ALA A 352 -37.12 0.21 -31.08
CA ALA A 352 -38.04 -0.28 -30.05
C ALA A 352 -38.89 -1.42 -30.63
N GLN A 353 -38.94 -2.57 -29.94
CA GLN A 353 -39.77 -3.71 -30.38
C GLN A 353 -41.28 -3.43 -30.25
N LYS A 354 -41.65 -2.48 -29.39
CA LYS A 354 -43.04 -2.07 -29.15
C LYS A 354 -43.28 -0.68 -29.74
N VAL A 355 -43.54 0.31 -28.89
CA VAL A 355 -43.85 1.68 -29.28
C VAL A 355 -42.60 2.53 -29.16
N LEU A 356 -42.37 3.39 -30.15
CA LEU A 356 -41.40 4.48 -30.08
C LEU A 356 -42.16 5.81 -29.95
N ASP A 357 -42.09 6.43 -28.78
CA ASP A 357 -42.67 7.74 -28.52
C ASP A 357 -41.62 8.84 -28.68
N ILE A 358 -41.88 9.79 -29.58
CA ILE A 358 -41.09 11.03 -29.74
C ILE A 358 -42.01 12.19 -29.39
N ILE A 359 -41.87 12.72 -28.17
CA ILE A 359 -42.81 13.68 -27.60
C ILE A 359 -42.06 14.97 -27.22
N SER A 360 -42.59 16.10 -27.69
CA SER A 360 -42.27 17.42 -27.15
C SER A 360 -43.53 17.97 -26.49
N ASN A 361 -43.49 18.13 -25.17
CA ASN A 361 -44.68 18.52 -24.38
C ASN A 361 -45.11 19.97 -24.60
N THR A 362 -44.17 20.86 -24.95
CA THR A 362 -44.40 22.31 -24.99
C THR A 362 -43.98 22.96 -26.31
N ASP A 363 -43.19 22.28 -27.14
CA ASP A 363 -42.51 22.88 -28.29
C ASP A 363 -42.45 21.92 -29.50
N TRP A 364 -41.68 22.24 -30.54
CA TRP A 364 -41.63 21.50 -31.80
C TRP A 364 -40.80 20.21 -31.76
N ILE A 365 -41.28 19.18 -32.47
CA ILE A 365 -40.42 18.09 -32.96
C ILE A 365 -39.79 18.55 -34.28
N ASN A 366 -38.47 18.64 -34.31
CA ASN A 366 -37.72 19.07 -35.49
C ASN A 366 -37.01 17.88 -36.16
N LEU A 367 -37.47 17.48 -37.34
CA LEU A 367 -36.81 16.49 -38.19
C LEU A 367 -36.16 17.21 -39.39
N LYS A 368 -34.84 17.13 -39.51
CA LYS A 368 -34.06 17.80 -40.57
C LYS A 368 -33.06 16.82 -41.16
N ALA A 369 -33.03 16.72 -42.48
CA ALA A 369 -32.09 15.87 -43.20
C ALA A 369 -31.63 16.58 -44.48
N LYS A 370 -30.33 16.47 -44.81
CA LYS A 370 -29.77 17.11 -46.02
C LYS A 370 -30.35 16.51 -47.30
N GLN A 371 -30.55 15.19 -47.34
CA GLN A 371 -31.10 14.48 -48.50
C GLN A 371 -32.63 14.43 -48.52
N GLY A 372 -33.25 14.14 -47.38
CA GLY A 372 -34.70 14.07 -47.24
C GLY A 372 -35.13 13.27 -46.01
N VAL A 373 -36.42 13.31 -45.71
CA VAL A 373 -37.06 12.57 -44.60
C VAL A 373 -38.08 11.60 -45.19
N ARG A 374 -38.02 10.33 -44.77
CA ARG A 374 -39.01 9.30 -45.11
C ARG A 374 -39.70 8.83 -43.84
N ILE A 375 -41.03 8.76 -43.88
CA ILE A 375 -41.85 8.23 -42.80
C ILE A 375 -42.67 7.09 -43.40
N ASN A 376 -42.34 5.86 -42.99
CA ASN A 376 -42.94 4.64 -43.51
C ASN A 376 -43.70 3.91 -42.39
N GLY A 377 -44.90 3.42 -42.70
CA GLY A 377 -45.69 2.60 -41.79
C GLY A 377 -46.73 1.78 -42.54
N GLY A 378 -46.83 0.48 -42.24
CA GLY A 378 -47.85 -0.40 -42.82
C GLY A 378 -47.82 -0.51 -44.35
N GLY A 379 -46.67 -0.27 -44.98
CA GLY A 379 -46.52 -0.25 -46.45
C GLY A 379 -46.93 1.06 -47.12
N THR A 380 -47.24 2.11 -46.35
CA THR A 380 -47.46 3.49 -46.81
C THR A 380 -46.25 4.36 -46.46
N GLU A 381 -45.89 5.31 -47.32
CA GLU A 381 -44.76 6.20 -47.10
C GLU A 381 -45.07 7.65 -47.47
N ILE A 382 -44.54 8.59 -46.68
CA ILE A 382 -44.40 10.00 -47.04
C ILE A 382 -42.91 10.34 -47.16
N GLU A 383 -42.49 10.80 -48.35
CA GLU A 383 -41.15 11.31 -48.63
C GLU A 383 -41.17 12.84 -48.72
N LEU A 384 -40.28 13.50 -47.97
CA LEU A 384 -39.98 14.93 -48.02
C LEU A 384 -38.56 15.11 -48.56
N SER A 385 -38.40 15.65 -49.76
CA SER A 385 -37.07 15.86 -50.38
C SER A 385 -37.01 17.15 -51.20
N ALA A 386 -35.84 17.45 -51.77
CA ALA A 386 -35.68 18.57 -52.70
C ALA A 386 -36.58 18.47 -53.95
N SER A 387 -37.06 17.25 -54.26
CA SER A 387 -38.02 17.01 -55.35
C SER A 387 -39.49 17.30 -54.97
N GLY A 388 -39.75 17.70 -53.72
CA GLY A 388 -41.08 18.00 -53.21
C GLY A 388 -41.58 16.99 -52.17
N ILE A 389 -42.90 16.86 -52.06
CA ILE A 389 -43.59 15.92 -51.15
C ILE A 389 -44.18 14.80 -52.00
N LYS A 390 -43.84 13.54 -51.71
CA LYS A 390 -44.39 12.35 -52.39
C LYS A 390 -45.07 11.43 -51.38
N GLY A 391 -46.30 11.03 -51.67
CA GLY A 391 -47.04 10.03 -50.89
C GLY A 391 -47.18 8.74 -51.68
N TYR A 392 -46.90 7.60 -51.05
CA TYR A 392 -47.03 6.27 -51.63
C TYR A 392 -48.00 5.45 -50.77
N THR A 393 -49.11 5.00 -51.34
CA THR A 393 -50.06 4.08 -50.68
C THR A 393 -50.70 3.17 -51.72
N SER A 394 -50.94 1.92 -51.35
CA SER A 394 -51.72 0.96 -52.16
C SER A 394 -53.22 0.98 -51.81
N SER A 395 -53.60 1.75 -50.79
CA SER A 395 -54.97 1.89 -50.30
C SER A 395 -55.44 3.35 -50.41
N ASN A 396 -56.51 3.72 -49.71
CA ASN A 396 -57.07 5.06 -49.76
C ASN A 396 -56.07 6.11 -49.23
N PHE A 397 -56.03 7.26 -49.89
CA PHE A 397 -55.40 8.47 -49.38
C PHE A 397 -56.49 9.47 -48.98
N GLU A 398 -56.77 9.55 -47.68
CA GLU A 398 -57.88 10.35 -47.14
C GLU A 398 -57.35 11.62 -46.47
N MET A 399 -57.91 12.77 -46.83
CA MET A 399 -57.57 14.07 -46.24
C MET A 399 -58.83 14.77 -45.73
N HIS A 400 -58.94 14.93 -44.42
CA HIS A 400 -60.03 15.67 -43.78
C HIS A 400 -59.58 17.09 -43.45
N ALA A 401 -60.21 18.10 -44.06
CA ALA A 401 -59.92 19.51 -43.76
C ALA A 401 -61.17 20.39 -43.93
N ALA A 402 -61.27 21.45 -43.14
CA ALA A 402 -62.32 22.47 -43.32
C ALA A 402 -62.16 23.26 -44.65
N LYS A 403 -60.94 23.34 -45.19
CA LYS A 403 -60.66 24.00 -46.47
C LYS A 403 -59.38 23.43 -47.11
N HIS A 404 -59.42 23.11 -48.39
CA HIS A 404 -58.25 22.74 -49.19
C HIS A 404 -57.79 23.96 -50.00
N GLN A 405 -56.60 24.49 -49.72
CA GLN A 405 -56.00 25.61 -50.48
C GLN A 405 -54.59 25.24 -50.90
N PHE A 406 -54.27 25.42 -52.18
CA PHE A 406 -52.90 25.33 -52.70
C PHE A 406 -52.41 26.75 -52.98
N LYS A 407 -51.24 27.10 -52.43
CA LYS A 407 -50.57 28.40 -52.64
C LYS A 407 -49.38 28.23 -53.59
N SER A 408 -48.86 29.34 -54.12
CA SER A 408 -47.60 29.34 -54.85
C SER A 408 -46.45 28.81 -53.99
N SER A 409 -45.39 28.32 -54.63
CA SER A 409 -44.20 27.82 -53.93
C SER A 409 -43.58 28.91 -53.04
N GLN A 410 -43.03 28.48 -51.92
CA GLN A 410 -42.26 29.32 -51.01
C GLN A 410 -41.07 28.52 -50.51
N ASP A 411 -39.87 29.07 -50.69
CA ASP A 411 -38.64 28.44 -50.21
C ASP A 411 -38.45 28.64 -48.70
N LYS A 412 -37.85 27.64 -48.04
CA LYS A 412 -37.49 27.65 -46.62
C LYS A 412 -36.14 26.95 -46.43
N PRO A 413 -35.02 27.69 -46.50
CA PRO A 413 -33.69 27.10 -46.48
C PRO A 413 -33.38 26.41 -45.13
N LEU A 414 -32.80 25.21 -45.19
CA LEU A 414 -32.36 24.44 -44.02
C LEU A 414 -30.97 24.89 -43.56
N LYS A 415 -30.77 24.94 -42.24
CA LYS A 415 -29.46 25.17 -41.61
C LYS A 415 -29.10 23.97 -40.74
N PHE A 416 -27.87 23.47 -40.88
CA PHE A 416 -27.32 22.37 -40.10
C PHE A 416 -26.20 22.88 -39.18
N PRO A 417 -26.10 22.38 -37.93
CA PRO A 417 -24.95 22.63 -37.07
C PRO A 417 -23.65 22.14 -37.72
N GLY A 418 -22.55 22.87 -37.51
CA GLY A 418 -21.29 22.78 -38.25
C GLY A 418 -20.61 21.40 -38.30
N ASP A 419 -20.00 21.14 -39.46
CA ASP A 419 -19.15 19.97 -39.75
C ASP A 419 -17.84 20.09 -38.94
N VAL A 420 -17.80 19.53 -37.74
CA VAL A 420 -16.55 19.41 -36.96
C VAL A 420 -15.80 18.20 -37.50
N LYS A 421 -14.61 18.42 -38.09
CA LYS A 421 -13.76 17.34 -38.58
C LYS A 421 -13.36 16.41 -37.43
N GLN A 422 -13.61 15.12 -37.59
CA GLN A 422 -13.08 14.12 -36.66
C GLN A 422 -11.55 14.02 -36.79
N HIS A 423 -10.88 13.92 -35.66
CA HIS A 423 -9.46 13.60 -35.58
C HIS A 423 -9.32 12.20 -34.98
N GLU A 424 -8.69 11.28 -35.70
CA GLU A 424 -8.34 9.95 -35.15
C GLU A 424 -7.29 10.11 -34.04
N ILE A 425 -7.59 9.62 -32.84
CA ILE A 425 -6.64 9.58 -31.73
C ILE A 425 -5.79 8.31 -31.89
N CYS A 426 -4.50 8.47 -32.20
CA CYS A 426 -3.56 7.35 -32.29
C CYS A 426 -3.18 6.82 -30.89
N ILE A 427 -3.89 5.82 -30.38
CA ILE A 427 -3.58 5.15 -29.09
C ILE A 427 -2.15 4.59 -29.05
N PRO A 428 -1.64 3.89 -30.09
CA PRO A 428 -0.25 3.42 -30.08
C PRO A 428 0.76 4.57 -29.93
N CYS A 429 0.48 5.73 -30.54
CA CYS A 429 1.32 6.92 -30.42
C CYS A 429 1.31 7.48 -28.99
N LEU A 430 0.16 7.46 -28.30
CA LEU A 430 0.05 7.88 -26.90
C LEU A 430 0.79 6.93 -25.94
N LEU A 431 0.74 5.61 -26.18
CA LEU A 431 1.47 4.62 -25.39
C LEU A 431 2.99 4.70 -25.60
N ILE A 432 3.43 4.98 -26.84
CA ILE A 432 4.85 5.25 -27.15
C ILE A 432 5.30 6.56 -26.49
N ALA A 433 4.49 7.62 -26.53
CA ALA A 433 4.82 8.89 -25.90
C ALA A 433 4.90 8.79 -24.36
N ALA A 434 3.99 8.03 -23.73
CA ALA A 434 4.00 7.77 -22.29
C ALA A 434 5.24 6.99 -21.84
N SER A 435 5.67 5.99 -22.62
CA SER A 435 6.91 5.26 -22.33
C SER A 435 8.18 6.10 -22.56
N ALA A 436 8.12 7.08 -23.48
CA ALA A 436 9.23 7.97 -23.83
C ALA A 436 9.32 9.27 -22.98
N HIS A 437 8.49 9.48 -21.96
CA HIS A 437 8.45 10.71 -21.13
C HIS A 437 8.34 12.02 -21.93
N SER A 438 7.76 11.98 -23.14
CA SER A 438 7.65 13.16 -24.00
C SER A 438 6.39 13.97 -23.65
N PRO A 439 6.45 15.31 -23.57
CA PRO A 439 5.30 16.13 -23.23
C PRO A 439 4.23 16.05 -24.33
N PHE A 440 2.97 15.81 -23.93
CA PHE A 440 1.83 15.78 -24.84
C PHE A 440 1.65 17.14 -25.52
N ALA A 441 1.62 17.17 -26.86
CA ALA A 441 1.26 18.38 -27.60
C ALA A 441 -0.23 18.68 -27.40
N LYS A 442 -0.56 19.95 -27.13
CA LYS A 442 -1.95 20.41 -27.05
C LYS A 442 -2.60 20.32 -28.43
N SER A 443 -3.73 19.62 -28.53
CA SER A 443 -4.64 19.72 -29.67
C SER A 443 -5.29 21.11 -29.65
N ASN A 444 -5.07 21.91 -30.69
CA ASN A 444 -5.86 23.12 -30.97
C ASN A 444 -7.18 22.76 -31.66
#